data_AF-A0A229RUZ8-F1
#
_entry.id   AF-A0A229RUZ8-F1
#
_cell.length_a   1.000
_cell.length_b   1.000
_cell.length_c   1.000
_cell.angle_alpha   90.00
_cell.angle_beta   90.00
_cell.angle_gamma   90.00
#
_symmetry.space_group_name_H-M   'P 1'
#
loop_
_entity.id
_entity.type
_entity.pdbx_description
1 polymer ?
#
loop_
_entity_poly.entity_id
_entity_poly.type
_entity_poly.pdbx_seq_one_letter_code
_entity_poly.pdbx_strand_id
1 'polypeptide(L)'
;MVPLVVHGLWSRGRGIVLWGEHGDRPATTSMRPSSSARPHPFAASVADLTALHPGKPASAVLLLPSRRGGPVASPELGSRGRPQQELTLEPWSVPALLIDPSELGDLAGTVSYGTSVRHLRAVVRLADDLVRRGRVLPTLVRNEIVARARWRPVARGGDAVALRALIAATPPVGRAAHPGPSPAAPVPDALHTPVDAALR
;
A
#
# COMPACT_ATOMS: atom_id res chain seq x y z
N MET A 1 2.48 -22.15 -12.18
CA MET A 1 2.53 -20.68 -12.05
C MET A 1 3.16 -20.39 -10.70
N VAL A 2 4.21 -19.58 -10.64
CA VAL A 2 4.83 -19.18 -9.38
C VAL A 2 3.82 -18.36 -8.58
N PRO A 3 3.58 -18.66 -7.29
CA PRO A 3 2.63 -17.89 -6.50
C PRO A 3 3.16 -16.47 -6.29
N LEU A 4 2.48 -15.49 -6.88
CA LEU A 4 2.70 -14.07 -6.69
C LEU A 4 1.61 -13.52 -5.77
N VAL A 5 2.02 -12.90 -4.66
CA VAL A 5 1.14 -12.15 -3.77
C VAL A 5 1.40 -10.66 -3.96
N VAL A 6 0.35 -9.88 -4.22
CA VAL A 6 0.43 -8.42 -4.37
C VAL A 6 -0.08 -7.75 -3.10
N HIS A 7 0.72 -6.86 -2.54
CA HIS A 7 0.42 -6.04 -1.39
C HIS A 7 0.30 -4.58 -1.81
N GLY A 8 -0.55 -3.83 -1.09
CA GLY A 8 -0.72 -2.40 -1.30
C GLY A 8 -0.44 -1.61 -0.04
N LEU A 9 -0.03 -0.36 -0.22
CA LEU A 9 -0.03 0.66 0.83
C LEU A 9 -0.36 2.03 0.25
N TRP A 10 -0.80 2.94 1.11
CA TRP A 10 -0.95 4.34 0.75
C TRP A 10 0.35 5.10 1.04
N SER A 11 0.84 5.86 0.07
CA SER A 11 1.99 6.75 0.24
C SER A 11 1.57 8.20 0.12
N ARG A 12 1.82 8.99 1.17
CA ARG A 12 1.44 10.41 1.24
C ARG A 12 2.04 11.16 0.05
N GLY A 13 1.19 11.88 -0.69
CA GLY A 13 1.59 12.67 -1.85
C GLY A 13 1.91 11.87 -3.13
N ARG A 14 1.99 10.53 -3.05
CA ARG A 14 2.23 9.65 -4.20
C ARG A 14 0.99 8.86 -4.63
N GLY A 15 0.11 8.50 -3.68
CA GLY A 15 -1.09 7.70 -3.94
C GLY A 15 -0.93 6.23 -3.56
N ILE A 16 -1.58 5.33 -4.29
CA ILE A 16 -1.55 3.89 -4.04
C ILE A 16 -0.26 3.30 -4.60
N VAL A 17 0.47 2.57 -3.75
CA VAL A 17 1.69 1.85 -4.11
C VAL A 17 1.39 0.35 -4.01
N LEU A 18 1.54 -0.37 -5.12
CA LEU A 18 1.54 -1.83 -5.16
C LEU A 18 2.98 -2.36 -5.20
N TRP A 19 3.21 -3.46 -4.51
CA TRP A 19 4.43 -4.26 -4.60
C TRP A 19 4.05 -5.75 -4.46
N GLY A 20 4.95 -6.67 -4.77
CA GLY A 20 4.62 -8.09 -4.72
C GLY A 20 5.72 -8.98 -4.16
N GLU A 21 5.34 -10.18 -3.73
CA GLU A 21 6.21 -11.25 -3.25
C GLU A 21 6.01 -12.52 -4.08
N HIS A 22 7.12 -13.11 -4.54
CA HIS A 22 7.14 -14.45 -5.14
C HIS A 22 7.43 -15.51 -4.06
N GLY A 23 6.58 -16.52 -3.96
CA GLY A 23 6.68 -17.56 -2.92
C GLY A 23 7.74 -18.64 -3.13
N ASP A 24 8.39 -18.67 -4.28
CA ASP A 24 9.43 -19.64 -4.64
C ASP A 24 10.86 -19.11 -4.45
N ARG A 25 11.03 -17.81 -4.19
CA ARG A 25 12.34 -17.19 -4.07
C ARG A 25 13.01 -17.54 -2.74
N PRO A 26 14.34 -17.72 -2.71
CA PRO A 26 15.06 -18.02 -1.48
C PRO A 26 15.08 -16.81 -0.54
N ALA A 27 15.03 -17.06 0.78
CA ALA A 27 15.01 -16.01 1.81
C ALA A 27 16.33 -15.25 1.98
N THR A 28 17.39 -15.67 1.28
CA THR A 28 18.75 -15.16 1.44
C THR A 28 19.09 -14.14 0.36
N THR A 29 19.56 -12.97 0.76
CA THR A 29 20.23 -12.03 -0.14
C THR A 29 21.74 -12.26 -0.06
N SER A 30 22.41 -12.50 -1.19
CA SER A 30 23.88 -12.64 -1.24
C SER A 30 24.61 -11.29 -1.26
N MET A 31 23.88 -10.18 -1.17
CA MET A 31 24.45 -8.84 -1.34
C MET A 31 25.02 -8.29 -0.02
N ARG A 32 26.25 -7.77 -0.10
CA ARG A 32 26.90 -7.06 1.00
C ARG A 32 26.10 -5.79 1.36
N PRO A 33 26.00 -5.43 2.65
CA PRO A 33 25.36 -4.18 3.05
C PRO A 33 26.10 -2.99 2.48
N SER A 34 25.50 -2.30 1.50
CA SER A 34 25.76 -0.88 1.26
C SER A 34 24.87 -0.07 2.19
N SER A 35 25.18 1.22 2.40
CA SER A 35 24.45 2.18 3.25
C SER A 35 22.97 2.42 2.87
N SER A 36 22.45 1.70 1.89
CA SER A 36 21.08 1.71 1.40
C SER A 36 20.31 0.47 1.87
N ALA A 37 18.99 0.61 2.12
CA ALA A 37 18.11 -0.53 2.43
C ALA A 37 18.32 -1.68 1.42
N ARG A 38 18.47 -2.91 1.93
CA ARG A 38 18.81 -4.08 1.10
C ARG A 38 17.64 -4.45 0.19
N PRO A 39 17.87 -4.93 -1.05
CA PRO A 39 16.79 -5.45 -1.87
C PRO A 39 16.09 -6.63 -1.20
N HIS A 40 14.77 -6.60 -1.17
CA HIS A 40 13.97 -7.68 -0.60
C HIS A 40 14.02 -8.91 -1.54
N PRO A 41 14.49 -10.08 -1.06
CA PRO A 41 14.76 -11.23 -1.92
C PRO A 41 13.50 -11.83 -2.55
N PHE A 42 12.34 -11.70 -1.89
CA PHE A 42 11.07 -12.18 -2.44
C PHE A 42 10.43 -11.19 -3.42
N ALA A 43 10.93 -9.96 -3.56
CA ALA A 43 10.17 -8.91 -4.22
C ALA A 43 10.01 -9.13 -5.74
N ALA A 44 8.77 -9.06 -6.20
CA ALA A 44 8.42 -9.06 -7.61
C ALA A 44 9.08 -7.90 -8.36
N SER A 45 9.35 -8.10 -9.65
CA SER A 45 9.90 -7.06 -10.50
C SER A 45 8.85 -6.02 -10.86
N VAL A 46 9.27 -4.84 -11.33
CA VAL A 46 8.32 -3.86 -11.91
C VAL A 46 7.59 -4.46 -13.11
N ALA A 47 8.27 -5.26 -13.93
CA ALA A 47 7.67 -5.90 -15.10
C ALA A 47 6.50 -6.82 -14.71
N ASP A 48 6.68 -7.62 -13.65
CA ASP A 48 5.62 -8.47 -13.09
C ASP A 48 4.41 -7.63 -12.67
N LEU A 49 4.63 -6.48 -12.04
CA LEU A 49 3.56 -5.59 -11.58
C LEU A 49 2.85 -4.88 -12.74
N THR A 50 3.59 -4.39 -13.73
CA THR A 50 3.03 -3.70 -14.92
C THR A 50 2.25 -4.64 -15.83
N ALA A 51 2.52 -5.95 -15.78
CA ALA A 51 1.72 -6.95 -16.47
C ALA A 51 0.33 -7.16 -15.82
N LEU A 52 0.16 -6.75 -14.55
CA LEU A 52 -1.09 -6.89 -13.81
C LEU A 52 -1.92 -5.61 -13.78
N HIS A 53 -1.26 -4.45 -13.68
CA HIS A 53 -1.90 -3.15 -13.52
C HIS A 53 -1.16 -2.08 -14.35
N PRO A 54 -1.87 -1.17 -15.02
CA PRO A 54 -1.25 0.03 -15.56
C PRO A 54 -0.79 0.93 -14.40
N GLY A 55 0.39 1.52 -14.52
CA GLY A 55 0.90 2.39 -13.48
C GLY A 55 2.30 2.91 -13.75
N LYS A 56 2.77 3.79 -12.87
CA LYS A 56 4.11 4.37 -12.95
C LYS A 56 5.10 3.54 -12.12
N PRO A 57 6.19 3.03 -12.74
CA PRO A 57 7.28 2.38 -12.01
C PRO A 57 7.80 3.21 -10.85
N ALA A 58 8.10 2.52 -9.75
CA ALA A 58 8.48 3.12 -8.50
C ALA A 58 9.38 2.19 -7.68
N SER A 59 9.93 2.73 -6.59
CA SER A 59 10.47 1.96 -5.48
C SER A 59 9.83 2.41 -4.16
N ALA A 60 9.89 1.53 -3.17
CA ALA A 60 9.58 1.82 -1.78
C ALA A 60 10.60 1.14 -0.88
N VAL A 61 10.92 1.76 0.25
CA VAL A 61 11.61 1.09 1.35
C VAL A 61 10.58 0.80 2.43
N LEU A 62 10.51 -0.45 2.87
CA LEU A 62 9.53 -0.95 3.83
C LEU A 62 10.24 -1.54 5.05
N LEU A 63 9.75 -1.25 6.24
CA LEU A 63 10.10 -1.94 7.48
C LEU A 63 9.35 -3.28 7.52
N LEU A 64 10.06 -4.37 7.25
CA LEU A 64 9.46 -5.70 7.14
C LEU A 64 9.97 -6.65 8.22
N PRO A 65 9.12 -7.58 8.70
CA PRO A 65 9.52 -8.58 9.69
C PRO A 65 10.70 -9.41 9.20
N SER A 66 11.77 -9.44 10.00
CA SER A 66 13.04 -10.07 9.66
C SER A 66 13.55 -10.93 10.80
N ARG A 67 14.31 -11.98 10.44
CA ARG A 67 15.07 -12.84 11.36
C ARG A 67 16.56 -12.70 11.05
N ARG A 68 17.41 -13.29 11.89
CA ARG A 68 18.84 -13.44 11.59
C ARG A 68 19.00 -14.13 10.23
N GLY A 69 19.47 -13.38 9.23
CA GLY A 69 19.73 -13.89 7.88
C GLY A 69 18.78 -13.44 6.78
N GLY A 70 17.67 -12.76 7.09
CA GLY A 70 16.79 -12.21 6.04
C GLY A 70 15.35 -11.91 6.48
N PRO A 71 14.51 -11.41 5.54
CA PRO A 71 13.11 -11.15 5.80
C PRO A 71 12.33 -12.46 5.88
N VAL A 72 11.17 -12.40 6.52
CA VAL A 72 10.20 -13.50 6.55
C VAL A 72 9.17 -13.28 5.45
N ALA A 73 8.78 -14.36 4.75
CA ALA A 73 7.71 -14.30 3.75
C ALA A 73 6.38 -13.86 4.38
N SER A 74 5.55 -13.17 3.60
CA SER A 74 4.22 -12.77 4.04
C SER A 74 3.36 -13.97 4.48
N PRO A 75 2.44 -13.78 5.45
CA PRO A 75 1.50 -14.83 5.87
C PRO A 75 0.66 -15.39 4.71
N GLU A 76 0.36 -14.56 3.71
CA GLU A 76 -0.39 -14.93 2.50
C GLU A 76 0.33 -15.96 1.61
N LEU A 77 1.64 -16.11 1.74
CA LEU A 77 2.42 -17.17 1.08
C LEU A 77 2.44 -18.50 1.85
N GLY A 78 1.78 -18.54 3.02
CA GLY A 78 1.70 -19.70 3.89
C GLY A 78 2.78 -19.71 4.96
N SER A 79 2.37 -19.88 6.22
CA SER A 79 3.29 -20.02 7.36
C SER A 79 3.99 -21.38 7.31
N ARG A 80 5.23 -21.43 6.84
CA ARG A 80 6.09 -22.61 7.05
C ARG A 80 6.51 -22.63 8.52
N GLY A 81 5.81 -23.43 9.31
CA GLY A 81 5.91 -23.54 10.77
C GLY A 81 7.35 -23.66 11.29
N ARG A 82 7.96 -22.51 11.57
CA ARG A 82 9.20 -22.39 12.33
C ARG A 82 8.90 -21.72 13.66
N PRO A 83 9.59 -22.11 14.75
CA PRO A 83 9.36 -21.57 16.08
C PRO A 83 9.44 -20.04 16.07
N GLN A 84 8.72 -19.47 17.03
CA GLN A 84 8.50 -18.05 17.27
C GLN A 84 9.82 -17.34 17.68
N GLN A 85 10.80 -17.33 16.77
CA GLN A 85 11.97 -16.47 16.91
C GLN A 85 11.55 -15.02 16.89
N GLU A 86 12.21 -14.21 17.73
CA GLU A 86 12.02 -12.78 17.81
C GLU A 86 12.22 -12.15 16.42
N LEU A 87 11.22 -11.37 16.00
CA LEU A 87 11.21 -10.67 14.72
C LEU A 87 11.60 -9.22 14.97
N THR A 88 12.55 -8.70 14.19
CA THR A 88 12.84 -7.26 14.12
C THR A 88 12.25 -6.66 12.86
N LEU A 89 11.98 -5.36 12.88
CA LEU A 89 11.60 -4.61 11.69
C LEU A 89 12.86 -4.02 11.06
N GLU A 90 13.23 -4.52 9.88
CA GLU A 90 14.41 -4.06 9.14
C GLU A 90 13.98 -3.36 7.84
N PRO A 91 14.73 -2.34 7.37
CA PRO A 91 14.42 -1.65 6.13
C PRO A 91 14.82 -2.48 4.90
N TRP A 92 13.85 -2.73 4.02
CA TRP A 92 14.02 -3.45 2.76
C TRP A 92 13.52 -2.62 1.58
N SER A 93 14.30 -2.57 0.51
CA SER A 93 13.91 -1.94 -0.75
C SER A 93 13.11 -2.93 -1.61
N VAL A 94 11.97 -2.48 -2.12
CA VAL A 94 11.10 -3.26 -3.01
C VAL A 94 10.82 -2.47 -4.30
N PRO A 95 10.85 -3.12 -5.48
CA PRO A 95 10.23 -2.58 -6.68
C PRO A 95 8.73 -2.41 -6.44
N ALA A 96 8.17 -1.34 -6.99
CA ALA A 96 6.78 -0.98 -6.76
C ALA A 96 6.15 -0.34 -8.01
N LEU A 97 4.83 -0.22 -7.98
CA LEU A 97 4.03 0.41 -9.01
C LEU A 97 3.07 1.41 -8.36
N LEU A 98 3.07 2.66 -8.83
CA LEU A 98 2.06 3.65 -8.47
C LEU A 98 0.87 3.51 -9.42
N ILE A 99 -0.31 3.27 -8.86
CA ILE A 99 -1.54 3.07 -9.63
C ILE A 99 -2.57 4.15 -9.31
N ASP A 100 -3.49 4.38 -10.26
CA ASP A 100 -4.68 5.15 -9.98
C ASP A 100 -5.62 4.38 -9.03
N PRO A 101 -6.32 5.03 -8.09
CA PRO A 101 -7.27 4.35 -7.21
C PRO A 101 -8.36 3.54 -7.93
N SER A 102 -8.76 3.95 -9.14
CA SER A 102 -9.76 3.23 -9.94
C SER A 102 -9.32 1.82 -10.36
N GLU A 103 -8.01 1.58 -10.51
CA GLU A 103 -7.44 0.26 -10.85
C GLU A 103 -7.70 -0.79 -9.76
N LEU A 104 -7.96 -0.37 -8.52
CA LEU A 104 -8.36 -1.30 -7.46
C LEU A 104 -9.78 -1.87 -7.66
N GLY A 105 -10.56 -1.34 -8.59
CA GLY A 105 -11.85 -1.90 -9.02
C GLY A 105 -11.68 -3.25 -9.71
N ASP A 106 -10.66 -3.39 -10.55
CA ASP A 106 -10.44 -4.50 -11.48
C ASP A 106 -9.15 -5.26 -11.16
N LEU A 107 -9.24 -6.16 -10.17
CA LEU A 107 -8.08 -6.95 -9.74
C LEU A 107 -7.87 -8.17 -10.65
N ALA A 108 -6.63 -8.38 -11.10
CA ALA A 108 -6.27 -9.53 -11.93
C ALA A 108 -6.53 -10.88 -11.22
N GLY A 109 -7.36 -11.74 -11.81
CA GLY A 109 -7.70 -13.05 -11.23
C GLY A 109 -6.56 -14.08 -11.22
N THR A 110 -5.40 -13.76 -11.81
CA THR A 110 -4.25 -14.66 -11.97
C THR A 110 -3.29 -14.67 -10.77
N VAL A 111 -3.47 -13.75 -9.82
CA VAL A 111 -2.59 -13.58 -8.66
C VAL A 111 -3.37 -13.44 -7.35
N SER A 112 -2.68 -13.64 -6.24
CA SER A 112 -3.26 -13.43 -4.91
C SER A 112 -3.07 -11.98 -4.47
N TYR A 113 -4.15 -11.32 -4.05
CA TYR A 113 -4.03 -10.01 -3.41
C TYR A 113 -4.06 -10.14 -1.89
N GLY A 114 -3.11 -9.49 -1.22
CA GLY A 114 -2.99 -9.45 0.23
C GLY A 114 -4.10 -8.67 0.90
N THR A 115 -4.21 -8.81 2.23
CA THR A 115 -5.25 -8.11 3.03
C THR A 115 -5.18 -6.60 2.89
N SER A 116 -3.99 -6.05 2.66
CA SER A 116 -3.80 -4.61 2.45
C SER A 116 -4.41 -4.06 1.18
N VAL A 117 -4.44 -4.82 0.08
CA VAL A 117 -5.12 -4.40 -1.14
C VAL A 117 -6.63 -4.43 -0.94
N ARG A 118 -7.17 -5.45 -0.25
CA ARG A 118 -8.60 -5.49 0.11
C ARG A 118 -8.99 -4.31 1.00
N HIS A 119 -8.13 -3.94 1.94
CA HIS A 119 -8.31 -2.76 2.79
C HIS A 119 -8.36 -1.47 1.95
N LEU A 120 -7.40 -1.25 1.05
CA LEU A 120 -7.39 -0.08 0.16
C LEU A 120 -8.62 -0.03 -0.75
N ARG A 121 -9.10 -1.18 -1.26
CA ARG A 121 -10.37 -1.26 -2.00
C ARG A 121 -11.55 -0.77 -1.18
N ALA A 122 -11.60 -1.13 0.11
CA ALA A 122 -12.67 -0.66 0.98
C ALA A 122 -12.60 0.86 1.22
N VAL A 123 -11.40 1.45 1.29
CA VAL A 123 -11.21 2.91 1.35
C VAL A 123 -11.68 3.59 0.06
N VAL A 124 -11.31 3.06 -1.12
CA VAL A 124 -11.75 3.60 -2.42
C VAL A 124 -13.26 3.50 -2.57
N ARG A 125 -13.87 2.36 -2.21
CA ARG A 125 -15.34 2.21 -2.22
C ARG A 125 -16.06 3.21 -1.33
N LEU A 126 -15.51 3.52 -0.16
CA LEU A 126 -16.07 4.56 0.71
C LEU A 126 -15.95 5.95 0.05
N ALA A 127 -14.84 6.26 -0.61
CA ALA A 127 -14.67 7.50 -1.38
C ALA A 127 -15.73 7.61 -2.49
N ASP A 128 -15.89 6.57 -3.31
CA ASP A 128 -16.86 6.54 -4.40
C ASP A 128 -18.30 6.69 -3.90
N ASP A 129 -18.63 6.08 -2.76
CA ASP A 129 -19.94 6.21 -2.14
C ASP A 129 -20.21 7.60 -1.55
N LEU A 130 -19.19 8.29 -1.04
CA LEU A 130 -19.32 9.68 -0.63
C LEU A 130 -19.53 10.60 -1.83
N VAL A 131 -18.77 10.39 -2.91
CA VAL A 131 -18.91 11.15 -4.16
C VAL A 131 -20.29 10.97 -4.77
N ARG A 132 -20.74 9.72 -4.95
CA ARG A 132 -22.06 9.39 -5.52
C ARG A 132 -23.22 10.00 -4.74
N ARG A 133 -23.10 10.10 -3.41
CA ARG A 133 -24.12 10.70 -2.54
C ARG A 133 -23.97 12.22 -2.37
N GLY A 134 -23.04 12.86 -3.10
CA GLY A 134 -22.79 14.30 -3.00
C GLY A 134 -22.24 14.74 -1.64
N ARG A 135 -21.65 13.84 -0.85
CA ARG A 135 -21.11 14.11 0.49
C ARG A 135 -19.69 14.64 0.42
N VAL A 136 -19.50 15.69 -0.37
CA VAL A 136 -18.22 16.33 -0.63
C VAL A 136 -18.38 17.84 -0.56
N LEU A 137 -17.33 18.54 -0.13
CA LEU A 137 -17.31 20.00 -0.12
C LEU A 137 -16.06 20.51 -0.83
N PRO A 138 -16.17 21.62 -1.58
CA PRO A 138 -14.99 22.29 -2.10
C PRO A 138 -14.14 22.80 -0.94
N THR A 139 -12.83 22.72 -1.09
CA THR A 139 -11.86 23.19 -0.11
C THR A 139 -10.60 23.71 -0.80
N LEU A 140 -9.77 24.44 -0.06
CA LEU A 140 -8.47 24.91 -0.51
C LEU A 140 -7.40 24.27 0.36
N VAL A 141 -6.56 23.44 -0.25
CA VAL A 141 -5.37 22.90 0.40
C VAL A 141 -4.21 23.86 0.09
N ARG A 142 -3.61 24.42 1.13
CA ARG A 142 -2.46 25.32 1.02
C ARG A 142 -1.20 24.59 1.44
N ASN A 143 -0.14 24.71 0.65
CA ASN A 143 1.23 24.57 1.13
C ASN A 143 1.85 25.98 1.21
N GLU A 144 3.11 26.09 1.63
CA GLU A 144 3.75 27.40 1.89
C GLU A 144 3.74 28.35 0.68
N ILE A 145 3.60 27.83 -0.54
CA ILE A 145 3.83 28.59 -1.78
C ILE A 145 2.58 28.57 -2.70
N VAL A 146 1.67 27.59 -2.55
CA VAL A 146 0.57 27.33 -3.48
C VAL A 146 -0.72 26.95 -2.75
N ALA A 147 -1.82 27.57 -3.14
CA ALA A 147 -3.18 27.13 -2.81
C ALA A 147 -3.76 26.30 -3.97
N ARG A 148 -4.33 25.14 -3.67
CA ARG A 148 -4.98 24.26 -4.66
C ARG A 148 -6.42 23.99 -4.26
N ALA A 149 -7.35 24.24 -5.19
CA ALA A 149 -8.73 23.78 -5.07
C ALA A 149 -8.77 22.24 -5.04
N ARG A 150 -9.47 21.69 -4.07
CA ARG A 150 -9.65 20.25 -3.85
C ARG A 150 -11.07 19.96 -3.37
N TRP A 151 -11.53 18.73 -3.55
CA TRP A 151 -12.74 18.22 -2.91
C TRP A 151 -12.40 17.50 -1.60
N ARG A 152 -13.18 17.77 -0.56
CA ARG A 152 -13.05 17.13 0.76
C ARG A 152 -14.25 16.22 1.03
N PRO A 153 -14.03 14.95 1.42
CA PRO A 153 -15.10 14.08 1.89
C PRO A 153 -15.75 14.62 3.17
N VAL A 154 -17.07 14.48 3.26
CA VAL A 154 -17.87 14.79 4.46
C VAL A 154 -18.42 13.50 5.04
N ALA A 155 -17.60 12.82 5.84
CA ALA A 155 -18.01 11.62 6.57
C ALA A 155 -18.83 12.02 7.82
N ARG A 156 -20.14 11.74 7.82
CA ARG A 156 -21.05 11.96 8.97
C ARG A 156 -21.82 10.70 9.31
N GLY A 157 -22.28 10.57 10.55
CA GLY A 157 -23.08 9.44 11.01
C GLY A 157 -22.41 8.09 10.70
N GLY A 158 -23.10 7.24 9.93
CA GLY A 158 -22.59 5.93 9.51
C GLY A 158 -21.26 5.98 8.75
N ASP A 159 -21.00 7.03 7.96
CA ASP A 159 -19.73 7.14 7.22
C ASP A 159 -18.55 7.37 8.16
N ALA A 160 -18.76 8.12 9.25
CA ALA A 160 -17.74 8.34 10.26
C ALA A 160 -17.44 7.05 11.04
N VAL A 161 -18.44 6.19 11.23
CA VAL A 161 -18.25 4.85 11.81
C VAL A 161 -17.44 3.97 10.84
N ALA A 162 -17.82 3.93 9.56
CA ALA A 162 -17.09 3.17 8.54
C ALA A 162 -15.63 3.63 8.39
N LEU A 163 -15.38 4.95 8.35
CA LEU A 163 -14.04 5.52 8.28
C LEU A 163 -13.19 5.12 9.51
N ARG A 164 -13.75 5.21 10.72
CA ARG A 164 -13.05 4.79 11.94
C ARG A 164 -12.74 3.29 11.95
N ALA A 165 -13.67 2.47 11.46
CA ALA A 165 -13.45 1.03 11.32
C ALA A 165 -12.30 0.73 10.33
N LEU A 166 -12.22 1.46 9.21
CA LEU A 166 -11.10 1.35 8.28
C LEU A 166 -9.78 1.78 8.94
N ILE A 167 -9.73 2.92 9.63
CA ILE A 167 -8.54 3.35 10.36
C ILE A 167 -8.07 2.25 11.32
N ALA A 168 -8.97 1.70 12.13
CA ALA A 168 -8.65 0.63 13.08
C ALA A 168 -8.18 -0.66 12.39
N ALA A 169 -8.74 -0.99 11.22
CA ALA A 169 -8.42 -2.17 10.45
C ALA A 169 -7.18 -2.01 9.54
N THR A 170 -6.44 -0.90 9.63
CA THR A 170 -5.24 -0.66 8.80
C THR A 170 -4.24 -1.82 8.96
N PRO A 171 -3.92 -2.58 7.90
CA PRO A 171 -3.00 -3.71 8.01
C PRO A 171 -1.55 -3.27 8.29
N PRO A 172 -0.70 -4.11 8.92
CA PRO A 172 0.67 -3.75 9.25
C PRO A 172 1.51 -3.26 8.07
N VAL A 173 1.45 -3.92 6.91
CA VAL A 173 2.13 -3.48 5.68
C VAL A 173 1.66 -2.11 5.20
N GLY A 174 0.40 -1.78 5.49
CA GLY A 174 -0.17 -0.47 5.26
C GLY A 174 0.49 0.62 6.08
N ARG A 175 1.33 0.31 7.08
CA ARG A 175 2.12 1.24 7.92
C ARG A 175 3.63 1.12 7.71
N ALA A 176 4.10 0.29 6.77
CA ALA A 176 5.50 -0.15 6.72
C ALA A 176 6.48 0.80 6.02
N ALA A 177 6.04 1.88 5.35
CA ALA A 177 6.95 2.74 4.55
C ALA A 177 8.06 3.45 5.35
N HIS A 178 9.27 3.54 4.78
CA HIS A 178 10.48 4.15 5.36
C HIS A 178 11.37 4.85 4.30
N PRO A 179 12.22 5.85 4.64
CA PRO A 179 11.87 6.91 5.57
C PRO A 179 10.69 7.65 4.95
N GLY A 180 9.48 7.29 5.35
CA GLY A 180 8.27 7.85 4.77
C GLY A 180 7.91 9.15 5.49
N PRO A 181 7.26 10.12 4.83
CA PRO A 181 6.58 11.22 5.52
C PRO A 181 5.53 10.63 6.47
N SER A 182 5.87 10.51 7.76
CA SER A 182 5.09 9.82 8.81
C SER A 182 4.87 8.32 8.53
N PRO A 183 4.69 7.46 9.57
CA PRO A 183 4.05 6.16 9.36
C PRO A 183 2.83 6.35 8.45
N ALA A 184 2.70 5.48 7.44
CA ALA A 184 1.80 5.64 6.30
C ALA A 184 0.60 6.57 6.53
N ALA A 185 0.41 7.51 5.60
CA ALA A 185 -0.56 8.59 5.75
C ALA A 185 -1.89 8.06 6.32
N PRO A 186 -2.43 8.70 7.36
CA PRO A 186 -3.62 8.21 8.02
C PRO A 186 -4.73 8.06 6.96
N VAL A 187 -5.52 6.98 7.04
CA VAL A 187 -6.61 6.65 6.10
C VAL A 187 -7.45 7.87 5.62
N PRO A 188 -7.68 8.95 6.41
CA PRO A 188 -8.20 10.20 5.90
C PRO A 188 -7.50 10.75 4.64
N ASP A 189 -6.17 10.83 4.58
CA ASP A 189 -5.43 11.26 3.39
C ASP A 189 -5.70 10.34 2.19
N ALA A 190 -5.76 9.03 2.45
CA ALA A 190 -6.07 8.01 1.45
C ALA A 190 -7.51 8.09 0.93
N LEU A 191 -8.43 8.67 1.72
CA LEU A 191 -9.81 8.94 1.31
C LEU A 191 -9.91 10.23 0.48
N HIS A 192 -9.12 11.26 0.79
CA HIS A 192 -9.17 12.56 0.10
C HIS A 192 -8.78 12.47 -1.38
N THR A 193 -7.73 11.72 -1.72
CA THR A 193 -7.24 11.63 -3.10
C THR A 193 -8.22 10.98 -4.08
N PRO A 194 -8.82 9.81 -3.82
CA PRO A 194 -9.82 9.24 -4.73
C PRO A 194 -11.07 10.13 -4.85
N VAL A 195 -11.52 10.78 -3.76
CA VAL A 195 -12.62 11.75 -3.82
C VAL A 195 -12.31 12.93 -4.73
N ASP A 196 -11.11 13.49 -4.61
CA ASP A 196 -10.68 14.62 -5.43
C ASP A 196 -10.46 14.24 -6.90
N ALA A 197 -9.97 13.02 -7.16
CA ALA A 197 -9.79 12.51 -8.52
C ALA A 197 -11.13 12.28 -9.23
N ALA A 198 -12.13 11.73 -8.52
CA ALA A 198 -13.44 11.43 -9.09
C ALA A 198 -14.30 12.67 -9.46
N LEU A 199 -13.90 13.87 -9.02
CA LEU A 199 -14.64 15.13 -9.18
C LEU A 199 -13.88 16.20 -9.97
N ARG A 200 -12.83 15.79 -10.71
CA ARG A 200 -12.06 16.62 -11.64
C ARG A 200 -12.42 16.30 -13.07
#